data_AF-A0A973EXH7-F1
#
_entry.id   AF-A0A973EXH7-F1
#
_cell.length_a   1.000
_cell.length_b   1.000
_cell.length_c   1.000
_cell.angle_alpha   90.00
_cell.angle_beta   90.00
_cell.angle_gamma   90.00
#
_symmetry.space_group_name_H-M   'P 1'
#
loop_
_entity.id
_entity.type
_entity.pdbx_description
1 polymer ?
#
loop_
_entity_poly.entity_id
_entity_poly.type
_entity_poly.pdbx_seq_one_letter_code
_entity_poly.pdbx_strand_id
1 'polypeptide(L)' 'FIVDRVSNLDTLEVQVEVEEEFFLDKISQLEALRRKVQENIENSIGLGVKVTLVEPKSIQRSEGKSNRVIDRRKFN' A
#
# COMPACT_ATOMS: atom_id res chain seq x y z
N PHE A 1 -3.46 -1.86 4.50
CA PHE A 1 -2.50 -2.96 4.62
C PHE A 1 -3.16 -4.24 4.12
N ILE A 2 -2.58 -4.86 3.12
CA ILE A 2 -2.96 -6.19 2.67
C ILE A 2 -1.82 -7.10 3.10
N VAL A 3 -2.13 -8.11 3.89
CA VAL A 3 -1.17 -9.14 4.29
C VAL A 3 -1.51 -10.37 3.45
N ASP A 4 -0.51 -10.93 2.78
CA ASP A 4 -0.69 -12.09 1.92
C ASP A 4 0.47 -13.08 2.10
N ARG A 5 0.30 -14.31 1.64
CA ARG A 5 1.34 -15.33 1.59
C ARG A 5 1.43 -15.86 0.17
N VAL A 6 2.50 -15.48 -0.52
CA VAL A 6 2.77 -15.94 -1.88
C VAL A 6 3.81 -17.06 -1.79
N SER A 7 3.38 -18.29 -2.11
CA SER A 7 4.18 -19.50 -1.88
C SER A 7 4.56 -19.63 -0.39
N ASN A 8 5.86 -19.59 -0.07
CA ASN A 8 6.37 -19.76 1.30
C ASN A 8 6.81 -18.44 1.95
N LEU A 9 6.51 -17.29 1.32
CA LEU A 9 6.93 -15.98 1.79
C LEU A 9 5.71 -15.12 2.17
N ASP A 10 5.76 -14.54 3.36
CA ASP A 10 4.80 -13.53 3.77
C ASP A 10 5.12 -12.21 3.04
N THR A 11 4.08 -11.57 2.50
CA THR A 11 4.19 -10.31 1.78
C THR A 11 3.26 -9.28 2.41
N LEU A 12 3.77 -8.07 2.58
CA LEU A 12 2.99 -6.92 3.04
C LEU A 12 2.82 -5.95 1.87
N GLU A 13 1.57 -5.58 1.57
CA GLU A 13 1.26 -4.50 0.64
C GLU A 13 0.54 -3.35 1.36
N VAL A 14 0.95 -2.13 1.05
CA VAL A 14 0.32 -0.90 1.52
C VAL A 14 -0.20 -0.13 0.32
N GLN A 15 -1.51 0.06 0.29
CA GLN A 15 -2.18 0.88 -0.71
C GLN A 15 -2.33 2.30 -0.17
N VAL A 16 -1.90 3.28 -0.95
CA VAL A 16 -1.93 4.70 -0.60
C VAL A 16 -2.70 5.45 -1.68
N GLU A 17 -3.81 6.05 -1.29
CA GLU A 17 -4.54 6.98 -2.16
C GLU A 17 -3.69 8.24 -2.37
N VAL A 18 -3.59 8.70 -3.61
CA VAL A 18 -2.96 9.98 -3.96
C VAL A 18 -3.99 10.90 -4.61
N GLU A 19 -3.82 12.21 -4.45
CA GLU A 19 -4.70 13.20 -5.08
C GLU A 19 -4.59 13.16 -6.61
N GLU A 20 -5.65 13.55 -7.31
CA GLU A 20 -5.71 13.52 -8.79
C GLU A 20 -4.58 14.34 -9.43
N GLU A 21 -4.14 15.41 -8.78
CA GLU A 21 -3.04 16.26 -9.23
C GLU A 21 -1.73 15.49 -9.43
N PHE A 22 -1.48 14.44 -8.64
CA PHE A 22 -0.27 13.62 -8.78
C PHE A 22 -0.30 12.69 -10.00
N PHE A 23 -1.48 12.37 -10.53
CA PHE A 23 -1.61 11.54 -11.73
C PHE A 23 -1.45 12.34 -13.03
N LEU A 24 -1.69 13.65 -12.98
CA LEU A 24 -1.42 14.56 -14.11
C LEU A 24 0.07 14.84 -14.31
N ASP A 25 0.88 14.47 -13.32
CA ASP A 25 2.31 14.72 -13.27
C ASP A 25 3.13 13.57 -13.89
N LYS A 26 4.41 13.84 -14.20
CA LYS A 26 5.29 12.85 -14.87
C LYS A 26 5.41 11.56 -14.04
N ILE A 27 5.37 10.39 -14.72
CA ILE A 27 5.57 9.04 -14.13
C ILE A 27 6.75 8.97 -13.16
N SER A 28 7.84 9.70 -13.43
CA SER A 28 9.02 9.75 -12.56
C SER A 28 8.74 10.31 -11.17
N GLN A 29 7.79 11.25 -11.03
CA GLN A 29 7.40 11.80 -9.75
C GLN A 29 6.61 10.79 -8.91
N LEU A 30 5.70 10.05 -9.55
CA LEU A 30 4.94 8.96 -8.91
C LEU A 30 5.87 7.85 -8.41
N GLU A 31 6.87 7.45 -9.20
CA GLU A 31 7.86 6.46 -8.77
C GLU A 31 8.71 6.97 -7.59
N ALA A 32 9.12 8.24 -7.61
CA ALA A 32 9.84 8.85 -6.50
C ALA A 32 9.00 8.89 -5.22
N LEU A 33 7.71 9.24 -5.32
CA LEU A 33 6.77 9.23 -4.20
C LEU A 33 6.58 7.81 -3.65
N ARG A 34 6.32 6.83 -4.52
CA ARG A 34 6.16 5.42 -4.15
C ARG A 34 7.38 4.94 -3.36
N ARG A 35 8.58 5.20 -3.88
CA ARG A 35 9.84 4.81 -3.24
C ARG A 35 10.03 5.49 -1.89
N LYS A 36 9.80 6.80 -1.80
CA LYS A 36 9.91 7.56 -0.54
C LYS A 36 8.97 7.01 0.53
N VAL A 37 7.72 6.74 0.18
CA VAL A 37 6.74 6.16 1.11
C VAL A 37 7.14 4.77 1.54
N GLN A 38 7.61 3.94 0.60
CA GLN A 38 8.10 2.60 0.89
C GLN A 38 9.28 2.63 1.88
N GLU A 39 10.33 3.38 1.59
CA GLU A 39 11.51 3.51 2.47
C GLU A 39 11.12 3.97 3.88
N ASN A 40 10.20 4.95 4.00
CA ASN A 40 9.73 5.43 5.30
C ASN A 40 8.99 4.36 6.11
N ILE A 41 8.12 3.57 5.46
CA ILE A 41 7.39 2.50 6.14
C ILE A 41 8.37 1.40 6.55
N GLU A 42 9.24 0.95 5.64
CA GLU A 42 10.25 -0.08 5.90
C GLU A 42 11.16 0.31 7.08
N ASN A 43 11.65 1.56 7.09
CA ASN A 43 12.47 2.08 8.19
C ASN A 43 11.72 2.14 9.53
N SER A 44 10.41 2.35 9.50
CA SER A 44 9.59 2.46 10.72
C SER A 44 9.26 1.10 11.33
N ILE A 45 9.06 0.07 10.50
CA ILE A 45 8.59 -1.25 10.96
C ILE A 45 9.64 -2.36 10.86
N GLY A 46 10.76 -2.13 10.16
CA GLY A 46 11.85 -3.10 9.99
C GLY A 46 11.52 -4.27 9.06
N LEU A 47 10.48 -4.18 8.25
CA LEU A 47 10.02 -5.23 7.33
C LEU A 47 9.88 -4.67 5.92
N GLY A 48 10.25 -5.46 4.92
CA GLY A 48 10.03 -5.13 3.51
C GLY A 48 8.54 -5.03 3.19
N VAL A 49 8.15 -3.98 2.46
CA VAL A 49 6.75 -3.74 2.10
C VAL A 49 6.64 -3.29 0.65
N LYS A 50 5.61 -3.78 -0.05
CA LYS A 50 5.24 -3.25 -1.36
C LYS A 50 4.29 -2.07 -1.18
N VAL A 51 4.64 -0.91 -1.73
CA VAL A 51 3.72 0.24 -1.79
C VAL A 51 3.08 0.33 -3.16
N THR A 52 1.74 0.41 -3.19
CA THR A 52 0.94 0.63 -4.39
C THR A 52 0.21 1.96 -4.26
N LEU A 53 0.45 2.89 -5.20
CA LEU A 53 -0.33 4.13 -5.28
C LEU A 53 -1.65 3.82 -6.01
N VAL A 54 -2.77 4.28 -5.44
CA VAL A 54 -4.12 4.04 -5.98
C VAL A 54 -4.86 5.36 -6.16
N GLU A 55 -5.90 5.33 -7.00
CA GLU A 55 -6.74 6.49 -7.27
C GLU A 55 -7.40 7.04 -6.00
N PRO A 56 -7.65 8.35 -5.95
CA PRO A 56 -8.31 8.96 -4.80
C PRO A 56 -9.71 8.38 -4.63
N LYS A 57 -10.09 8.11 -3.38
CA LYS A 57 -11.40 7.55 -2.99
C LYS A 57 -11.67 6.13 -3.51
N SER A 58 -10.65 5.42 -4.01
CA SER A 58 -10.77 4.02 -4.44
C SER A 58 -10.79 3.02 -3.28
N ILE A 59 -10.27 3.40 -2.12
CA ILE A 59 -10.30 2.56 -0.92
C ILE A 59 -11.68 2.69 -0.27
N GLN A 60 -12.34 1.54 -0.11
CA GLN A 60 -13.69 1.48 0.47
C GLN A 60 -13.73 2.11 1.86
N ARG A 61 -14.62 3.09 2.03
CA ARG A 61 -14.91 3.71 3.32
C ARG A 61 -15.98 2.88 4.04
N SER A 62 -15.71 2.51 5.29
CA SER A 62 -16.71 1.84 6.14
C SER A 62 -17.49 2.88 6.93
N GLU A 63 -18.80 2.67 7.12
CA GLU A 63 -19.65 3.52 7.98
C GLU A 63 -19.39 3.38 9.49
N GLY A 64 -18.42 2.54 9.89
CA GLY A 64 -17.97 2.33 11.28
C GLY A 64 -16.43 2.35 11.41
N LYS A 65 -15.86 1.45 12.23
CA LYS A 65 -14.39 1.29 12.33
C LYS A 65 -13.81 0.95 10.95
N SER A 66 -12.88 1.78 10.48
CA SER A 66 -12.18 1.59 9.21
C SER A 66 -11.37 0.28 9.24
N ASN A 67 -11.79 -0.72 8.47
CA ASN A 67 -11.03 -1.94 8.22
C ASN A 67 -9.84 -1.63 7.32
N ARG A 68 -8.73 -1.20 7.94
CA ARG A 68 -7.50 -0.80 7.25
C ARG A 68 -6.55 -1.98 6.97
N VAL A 69 -6.89 -3.18 7.44
CA VAL A 69 -6.09 -4.40 7.28
C VAL A 69 -6.95 -5.47 6.61
N ILE A 70 -6.44 -6.05 5.52
CA ILE A 70 -7.04 -7.18 4.81
C ILE A 70 -6.03 -8.32 4.91
N ASP A 71 -6.41 -9.42 5.58
CA ASP A 71 -5.57 -10.62 5.66
C ASP A 71 -6.03 -11.63 4.60
N ARG A 72 -5.13 -11.98 3.69
CA ARG A 72 -5.34 -12.95 2.60
C ARG A 72 -4.49 -14.20 2.77
N ARG A 73 -3.72 -14.31 3.87
CA ARG A 73 -2.87 -15.47 4.13
C ARG A 73 -3.74 -16.74 4.21
N LYS A 74 -3.33 -17.76 3.46
CA LYS A 74 -3.93 -19.10 3.55
C LYS A 74 -3.05 -19.98 4.43
N PHE A 75 -3.64 -20.51 5.50
CA PHE A 75 -3.03 -21.51 6.36
C PHE A 75 -3.70 -22.85 6.03
N ASN A 76 -3.09 -23.62 5.13
CA ASN A 76 -3.42 -25.02 4.94
C ASN A 76 -2.49 -25.88 5.80
#